data_AF-A0A645E3Z2-F1
#
_entry.id   AF-A0A645E3Z2-F1
#
_cell.length_a   1.000
_cell.length_b   1.000
_cell.length_c   1.000
_cell.angle_alpha   90.00
_cell.angle_beta   90.00
_cell.angle_gamma   90.00
#
_symmetry.space_group_name_H-M   'P 1'
#
loop_
_entity.id
_entity.type
_entity.pdbx_description
1 polymer ?
#
loop_
_entity_poly.entity_id
_entity_poly.type
_entity_poly.pdbx_seq_one_letter_code
_entity_poly.pdbx_strand_id
1 'polypeptide(L)' 'MPQQKPIIVPVQLHPEQEFHPVTHSALPPLQPICTIKTPTVEISFFDGIDPHVVQVIMRGIEPR' A
#
# COMPACT_ATOMS: atom_id res chain seq x y z
N MET A 1 -2.35 61.05 -4.44
CA MET A 1 -1.74 60.27 -3.34
C MET A 1 -0.22 60.32 -3.50
N PRO A 2 0.57 60.47 -2.44
CA PRO A 2 2.03 60.52 -2.56
C PRO A 2 2.60 59.16 -2.99
N GLN A 3 3.43 59.15 -4.02
CA GLN A 3 4.11 57.94 -4.54
C GLN A 3 5.33 57.62 -3.67
N GLN A 4 5.11 57.09 -2.46
CA GLN A 4 6.20 56.61 -1.62
C GLN A 4 6.53 55.16 -2.01
N LYS A 5 7.79 54.92 -2.39
CA LYS A 5 8.29 53.58 -2.73
C LYS A 5 8.35 52.73 -1.45
N PRO A 6 7.67 51.58 -1.38
CA PRO A 6 7.68 50.75 -0.19
C PRO A 6 9.09 50.20 0.06
N ILE A 7 9.55 50.28 1.32
CA ILE A 7 10.79 49.66 1.78
C ILE A 7 10.42 48.26 2.26
N ILE A 8 10.84 47.24 1.52
CA ILE A 8 10.64 45.84 1.90
C ILE A 8 11.82 45.42 2.76
N VAL A 9 11.55 45.09 4.02
CA VAL A 9 12.56 44.58 4.97
C VAL A 9 12.45 43.06 5.03
N PRO A 10 13.54 42.31 4.79
CA PRO A 10 13.52 40.86 4.94
C PRO A 10 13.40 40.50 6.42
N VAL A 11 12.45 39.60 6.72
CA VAL A 11 12.29 39.01 8.04
C VAL A 11 12.68 37.54 7.98
N GLN A 12 13.34 37.06 9.03
CA GLN A 12 13.60 35.64 9.22
C GLN A 12 12.38 35.03 9.90
N LEU A 13 11.66 34.17 9.18
CA LEU A 13 10.57 33.39 9.74
C LEU A 13 11.14 32.09 10.31
N HIS A 14 10.76 31.75 11.55
CA HIS A 14 11.04 30.42 12.07
C HIS A 14 10.12 29.42 11.36
N PRO A 15 10.63 28.28 10.86
CA PRO A 15 9.78 27.25 10.31
C PRO A 15 8.87 26.70 11.41
N GLU A 16 7.59 26.54 11.09
CA GLU A 16 6.67 25.81 11.96
C GLU A 16 7.16 24.37 12.07
N GLN A 17 7.03 23.78 13.26
CA GLN A 17 7.53 22.43 13.53
C GLN A 17 6.91 21.44 12.54
N GLU A 18 7.70 20.98 11.58
CA GLU A 18 7.32 19.97 10.61
C GLU A 18 6.92 18.70 11.40
N PHE A 19 5.63 18.41 11.45
CA PHE A 19 5.19 17.08 11.86
C PHE A 19 5.71 16.11 10.82
N HIS A 20 6.78 15.39 11.16
CA HIS A 20 7.25 14.28 10.35
C HIS A 20 6.04 13.39 10.03
N PRO A 21 5.74 13.11 8.75
CA PRO A 21 4.71 12.16 8.43
C PRO A 21 5.08 10.86 9.12
N VAL A 22 4.15 10.30 9.89
CA VAL A 22 4.30 8.98 10.49
C VAL A 22 4.66 8.04 9.34
N THR A 23 5.90 7.56 9.30
CA THR A 23 6.28 6.50 8.39
C THR A 23 5.45 5.30 8.80
N HIS A 24 4.34 5.06 8.10
CA HIS A 24 3.62 3.81 8.23
C HIS A 24 4.65 2.72 7.95
N SER A 25 5.02 1.96 9.00
CA SER A 25 5.83 0.77 8.83
C SER A 25 5.13 -0.05 7.76
N ALA A 26 5.77 -0.24 6.61
CA ALA A 26 5.22 -1.06 5.56
C ALA A 26 5.02 -2.44 6.17
N LEU A 27 3.77 -2.84 6.38
CA LEU A 27 3.47 -4.21 6.78
C LEU A 27 4.17 -5.12 5.77
N PRO A 28 4.92 -6.14 6.23
CA PRO A 28 5.58 -7.06 5.31
C PRO A 28 4.52 -7.61 4.35
N PRO A 29 4.86 -7.75 3.06
CA PRO A 29 3.91 -8.25 2.08
C PRO A 29 3.38 -9.60 2.55
N LEU A 30 2.05 -9.77 2.51
CA LEU A 30 1.41 -11.02 2.87
C LEU A 30 1.99 -12.13 1.99
N GLN A 31 2.52 -13.18 2.61
CA GLN A 31 3.07 -14.33 1.89
C GLN A 31 1.98 -15.38 1.72
N PRO A 32 1.79 -15.94 0.51
CA PRO A 32 0.83 -17.00 0.31
C PRO A 32 1.28 -18.27 1.05
N ILE A 33 0.31 -18.96 1.66
CA ILE A 33 0.53 -20.24 2.35
C ILE A 33 0.58 -21.41 1.36
N CYS A 34 -0.10 -21.27 0.22
CA CYS A 34 -0.17 -22.28 -0.82
C CYS A 34 -0.40 -21.59 -2.17
N THR A 35 0.28 -22.03 -3.22
CA THR A 35 0.03 -21.55 -4.57
C THR A 35 -0.14 -22.75 -5.49
N ILE A 36 -1.27 -22.79 -6.22
CA ILE A 36 -1.51 -23.75 -7.28
C ILE A 36 -1.11 -23.11 -8.61
N LYS A 37 -0.28 -23.81 -9.38
CA LYS A 37 0.10 -23.39 -10.74
C LYS A 37 -0.36 -24.42 -11.75
N THR A 38 -1.11 -23.95 -12.74
CA THR A 38 -1.51 -24.72 -13.92
C THR A 38 -0.91 -24.04 -15.17
N PRO A 39 -0.98 -24.65 -16.36
CA PRO A 39 -0.45 -24.02 -17.58
C PRO A 39 -1.06 -22.66 -17.93
N THR A 40 -2.29 -22.38 -17.46
CA THR A 40 -3.07 -21.20 -17.83
C THR A 40 -3.41 -20.28 -16.66
N VAL A 41 -3.33 -20.77 -15.41
CA VAL A 41 -3.68 -19.99 -14.22
C VAL A 41 -2.79 -20.30 -13.02
N GLU A 42 -2.50 -19.25 -12.24
CA GLU A 42 -1.84 -19.32 -10.93
C GLU A 42 -2.83 -18.81 -9.85
N ILE A 43 -3.02 -19.59 -8.79
CA ILE A 43 -3.95 -19.31 -7.70
C ILE A 43 -3.18 -19.33 -6.39
N SER A 44 -3.19 -18.22 -5.65
CA SER A 44 -2.49 -18.09 -4.36
C SER A 44 -3.46 -17.97 -3.20
N PHE A 45 -3.28 -18.82 -2.19
CA PHE A 45 -4.04 -18.82 -0.94
C PHE A 45 -3.24 -18.13 0.15
N PHE A 46 -3.93 -17.34 0.95
CA PHE A 46 -3.37 -16.62 2.10
C PHE A 46 -3.99 -17.14 3.39
N ASP A 47 -3.38 -16.77 4.51
CA ASP A 47 -3.86 -17.17 5.83
C ASP A 47 -5.33 -16.75 6.08
N GLY A 48 -6.07 -17.58 6.80
CA GLY A 48 -7.50 -17.37 7.09
C GLY A 48 -8.49 -17.85 6.02
N ILE A 49 -8.04 -18.50 4.95
CA ILE A 49 -8.93 -19.13 3.97
C ILE A 49 -9.62 -20.38 4.53
N ASP A 50 -10.91 -20.56 4.23
CA ASP A 50 -11.65 -21.77 4.58
C ASP A 50 -11.13 -22.99 3.78
N PRO A 51 -10.75 -24.11 4.43
CA PRO A 51 -10.30 -25.31 3.74
C PRO A 51 -11.28 -25.87 2.69
N HIS A 52 -12.59 -25.69 2.89
CA HIS A 52 -13.61 -26.10 1.93
C HIS A 52 -13.54 -25.30 0.63
N VAL A 53 -13.18 -24.01 0.69
CA VAL A 53 -12.99 -23.18 -0.51
C VAL A 53 -11.82 -23.71 -1.34
N VAL A 54 -10.71 -24.09 -0.68
CA VAL A 54 -9.55 -24.70 -1.35
C VAL A 54 -9.93 -26.01 -2.03
N GLN A 55 -10.71 -26.87 -1.35
CA GLN A 55 -11.18 -28.15 -1.90
C GLN A 55 -12.08 -27.95 -3.15
N VAL A 56 -13.00 -26.99 -3.10
CA VAL A 56 -13.88 -26.69 -4.24
C VAL A 56 -13.07 -26.19 -5.43
N ILE A 57 -12.10 -25.30 -5.19
CA ILE A 57 -11.21 -24.79 -6.24
C ILE A 57 -10.40 -25.93 -6.86
N MET A 58 -9.77 -26.77 -6.03
CA MET A 58 -9.00 -27.93 -6.48
C MET A 58 -9.83 -28.87 -7.37
N ARG A 59 -11.08 -29.13 -7.00
CA ARG A 59 -11.99 -29.97 -7.78
C ARG A 59 -12.43 -29.32 -9.10
N GLY A 60 -12.51 -27.98 -9.13
CA GLY A 60 -12.90 -27.23 -10.32
C GLY A 60 -11.78 -27.06 -11.35
N ILE A 61 -10.52 -27.04 -10.90
CA ILE A 61 -9.35 -26.93 -11.78
C ILE A 61 -8.86 -28.28 -12.31
N GLU A 62 -9.38 -29.38 -11.79
CA GLU A 62 -9.03 -30.71 -12.26
C GLU A 62 -9.56 -30.89 -13.69
N PRO A 63 -8.68 -31.15 -14.68
CA PRO A 63 -9.10 -31.32 -16.06
C PRO A 63 -10.02 -32.54 -16.17
N ARG A 64 -11.16 -32.36 -16.86
CA ARG A 64 -12.06 -33.46 -17.24
C ARG A 64 -11.47 -34.32 -18.34
#